data_AF-A0A388L452-F1
#
_entry.id   AF-A0A388L452-F1
#
_cell.length_a   1.000
_cell.length_b   1.000
_cell.length_c   1.000
_cell.angle_alpha   90.00
_cell.angle_beta   90.00
_cell.angle_gamma   90.00
#
_symmetry.space_group_name_H-M   'P 1'
#
loop_
_entity.id
_entity.type
_entity.pdbx_description
1 polymer ?
#
loop_
_entity_poly.entity_id
_entity_poly.type
_entity_poly.pdbx_seq_one_letter_code
_entity_poly.pdbx_strand_id
1 'polypeptide(L)'
;MINCGATEDLRCLLNVGRRALIFVIDSHRPIHLQNLNQYNKQVVVVYTDEDEAELNTSYSFPVSHLANNPESDSELDDSDLESDEDEDEDEEDEDDDEFGGLRVRGARTRRGQDTVDRQEKRRRQKQRVEYYARGSYYGRPSGCIMYDIAHQLRRNTNELLWLSCVSLTDHFIHERLTHERYQAVTMELEQQINSLGNLEVVTTATLEDGTKVHVPEVDRITYEEEPRLMLLRFWSLFEAMLHSTYVATKLKTWSEPGRKRMKLLLVGMGVPLVESYQLYLHMNRKIKRRLKEEFERRSPEYGLTELFYRSFQKFCGFKSRMWTSANEASLCQMR
;
A
#
# COMPACT_ATOMS: atom_id res chain seq x y z
N MET A 1 -0.63 -5.03 17.54
CA MET A 1 0.36 -4.09 16.96
C MET A 1 -0.21 -3.61 15.64
N ILE A 2 -0.20 -2.29 15.40
CA ILE A 2 -0.77 -1.68 14.20
C ILE A 2 0.35 -0.90 13.51
N ASN A 3 0.58 -1.14 12.22
CA ASN A 3 1.67 -0.56 11.41
C ASN A 3 3.08 -0.77 11.99
N CYS A 4 3.26 -1.83 12.77
CA CYS A 4 4.58 -2.23 13.26
C CYS A 4 4.65 -3.71 13.62
N GLY A 5 5.86 -4.26 13.51
CA GLY A 5 6.21 -5.58 14.02
C GLY A 5 6.20 -6.70 12.99
N ALA A 6 5.70 -6.50 11.76
CA ALA A 6 5.67 -7.60 10.78
C ALA A 6 7.08 -8.03 10.34
N THR A 7 8.03 -7.10 10.25
CA THR A 7 9.38 -7.32 9.67
C THR A 7 10.39 -7.96 10.63
N GLU A 8 10.08 -8.03 11.92
CA GLU A 8 10.99 -8.51 12.97
C GLU A 8 10.49 -9.81 13.60
N ASP A 9 11.39 -10.64 14.14
CA ASP A 9 10.98 -11.77 14.97
C ASP A 9 10.38 -11.27 16.30
N LEU A 10 9.05 -11.16 16.35
CA LEU A 10 8.35 -10.65 17.53
C LEU A 10 8.48 -11.56 18.74
N ARG A 11 8.67 -12.87 18.54
CA ARG A 11 8.84 -13.81 19.63
C ARG A 11 10.20 -13.60 20.29
N CYS A 12 11.26 -13.44 19.49
CA CYS A 12 12.59 -13.15 19.98
C CYS A 12 12.66 -11.74 20.60
N LEU A 13 12.14 -10.73 19.90
CA LEU A 13 12.25 -9.33 20.28
C LEU A 13 11.51 -9.00 21.58
N LEU A 14 10.26 -9.47 21.72
CA LEU A 14 9.40 -9.07 22.84
C LEU A 14 9.49 -10.03 24.03
N ASN A 15 10.10 -11.21 23.86
CA ASN A 15 10.18 -12.27 24.86
C ASN A 15 8.84 -12.49 25.60
N VAL A 16 7.75 -12.52 24.84
CA VAL A 16 6.38 -12.58 25.37
C VAL A 16 6.15 -13.93 26.07
N GLY A 17 5.74 -13.88 27.33
CA GLY A 17 5.40 -15.08 28.10
C GLY A 17 4.35 -15.95 27.40
N ARG A 18 4.36 -17.26 27.68
CA ARG A 18 3.59 -18.33 26.98
C ARG A 18 2.06 -18.15 26.90
N ARG A 19 1.49 -17.12 27.54
CA ARG A 19 0.04 -16.83 27.58
C ARG A 19 -0.35 -15.61 26.75
N ALA A 20 0.60 -14.84 26.25
CA ALA A 20 0.32 -13.67 25.43
C ALA A 20 0.14 -14.07 23.96
N LEU A 21 -0.86 -13.47 23.32
CA LEU A 21 -1.14 -13.56 21.88
C LEU A 21 -1.02 -12.17 21.28
N ILE A 22 -0.22 -12.04 20.22
CA ILE A 22 0.05 -10.79 19.51
C ILE A 22 -0.65 -10.84 18.17
N PHE A 23 -1.61 -9.95 17.97
CA PHE A 23 -2.16 -9.67 16.63
C PHE A 23 -1.38 -8.54 15.99
N VAL A 24 -0.94 -8.74 14.75
CA VAL A 24 -0.18 -7.78 13.96
C VAL A 24 -1.00 -7.41 12.72
N ILE A 25 -1.29 -6.13 12.58
CA ILE A 25 -1.94 -5.57 11.39
C ILE A 25 -1.01 -4.48 10.89
N ASP A 26 -0.15 -4.86 9.96
CA ASP A 26 0.99 -4.06 9.55
C ASP A 26 1.16 -4.17 8.04
N SER A 27 1.38 -3.04 7.38
CA SER A 27 1.62 -2.99 5.94
C SER A 27 3.09 -3.20 5.59
N HIS A 28 4.05 -3.15 6.52
CA HIS A 28 5.46 -3.38 6.18
C HIS A 28 5.72 -4.82 5.69
N ARG A 29 6.53 -4.94 4.65
CA ARG A 29 6.92 -6.20 4.00
C ARG A 29 8.43 -6.22 3.71
N PRO A 30 9.07 -7.39 3.57
CA PRO A 30 8.50 -8.74 3.74
C PRO A 30 8.15 -9.05 5.21
N ILE A 31 7.18 -9.93 5.43
CA ILE A 31 6.84 -10.41 6.78
C ILE A 31 7.97 -11.33 7.24
N HIS A 32 8.45 -11.20 8.47
CA HIS A 32 9.48 -12.07 9.01
C HIS A 32 8.99 -13.53 9.00
N LEU A 33 9.81 -14.46 8.47
CA LEU A 33 9.42 -15.86 8.30
C LEU A 33 8.97 -16.54 9.61
N GLN A 34 9.56 -16.17 10.74
CA GLN A 34 9.14 -16.72 12.06
C GLN A 34 7.75 -16.23 12.52
N ASN A 35 7.29 -15.08 12.03
CA ASN A 35 5.93 -14.61 12.28
C ASN A 35 4.91 -15.36 11.41
N LEU A 36 5.32 -15.86 10.25
CA LEU A 36 4.49 -16.68 9.34
C LEU A 36 4.50 -18.18 9.68
N ASN A 37 5.44 -18.61 10.53
CA ASN A 37 5.60 -20.00 10.90
C ASN A 37 4.33 -20.54 11.59
N GLN A 38 3.72 -21.59 11.04
CA GLN A 38 2.47 -22.18 11.55
C GLN A 38 2.61 -22.75 12.98
N TYR A 39 3.83 -23.07 13.40
CA TYR A 39 4.12 -23.53 14.76
C TYR A 39 4.19 -22.37 15.76
N ASN A 40 4.28 -21.12 15.29
CA ASN A 40 4.20 -19.93 16.12
C ASN A 40 2.75 -19.59 16.46
N LYS A 41 2.26 -20.12 17.59
CA LYS A 41 0.89 -19.86 18.08
C LYS A 41 0.73 -18.52 18.81
N GLN A 42 1.81 -17.77 19.02
CA GLN A 42 1.78 -16.53 19.80
C GLN A 42 1.65 -15.28 18.93
N VAL A 43 1.98 -15.36 17.65
CA VAL A 43 1.93 -14.24 16.71
C VAL A 43 0.96 -14.57 15.60
N VAL A 44 0.02 -13.67 15.35
CA VAL A 44 -0.94 -13.77 14.25
C VAL A 44 -0.80 -12.50 13.43
N VAL A 45 -0.22 -12.63 12.24
CA VAL A 45 -0.14 -11.53 11.27
C VAL A 45 -1.37 -11.59 10.37
N VAL A 46 -2.08 -10.48 10.26
CA VAL A 46 -3.22 -10.33 9.34
C VAL A 46 -2.72 -9.60 8.10
N TYR A 47 -2.75 -10.28 6.97
CA TYR A 47 -2.36 -9.76 5.67
C TYR A 47 -3.20 -10.41 4.57
N THR A 48 -3.09 -9.91 3.34
CA THR A 48 -3.80 -10.43 2.16
C THR A 48 -2.80 -11.07 1.20
N ASP A 49 -3.20 -12.16 0.53
CA ASP A 49 -2.34 -12.84 -0.47
C ASP A 49 -2.02 -11.92 -1.68
N GLU A 50 -2.87 -10.91 -1.94
CA GLU A 50 -2.62 -9.82 -2.90
C GLU A 50 -1.28 -9.10 -2.66
N ASP A 51 -0.82 -9.04 -1.41
CA ASP A 51 0.46 -8.40 -1.07
C ASP A 51 1.67 -9.16 -1.61
N GLU A 52 1.54 -10.48 -1.82
CA GLU A 52 2.62 -11.35 -2.33
C GLU A 52 2.50 -11.61 -3.84
N ALA A 53 1.28 -11.51 -4.40
CA ALA A 53 0.98 -11.95 -5.77
C ALA A 53 1.18 -10.89 -6.86
N GLU A 54 1.10 -9.59 -6.56
CA GLU A 54 0.99 -8.53 -7.59
C GLU A 54 2.24 -7.67 -7.80
N LEU A 55 3.32 -7.92 -7.06
CA LEU A 55 4.64 -7.63 -7.63
C LEU A 55 4.76 -8.57 -8.84
N ASN A 56 5.18 -8.07 -10.02
CA ASN A 56 5.49 -8.88 -11.22
C ASN A 56 6.63 -9.92 -11.01
N THR A 57 6.82 -10.34 -9.77
CA THR A 57 7.82 -11.20 -9.21
C THR A 57 7.14 -11.99 -8.09
N SER A 58 6.11 -12.80 -8.36
CA SER A 58 5.71 -13.84 -7.39
C SER A 58 6.97 -14.64 -7.00
N TYR A 59 7.10 -15.05 -5.75
CA TYR A 59 8.15 -15.99 -5.40
C TYR A 59 8.00 -17.24 -6.28
N SER A 60 9.11 -17.76 -6.81
CA SER A 60 9.12 -19.01 -7.56
C SER A 60 8.80 -20.23 -6.67
N PHE A 61 8.68 -19.98 -5.37
CA PHE A 61 8.44 -20.96 -4.32
C PHE A 61 7.39 -20.46 -3.32
N PRO A 62 6.69 -21.38 -2.64
CA PRO A 62 5.71 -21.01 -1.64
C PRO A 62 6.39 -20.58 -0.32
N VAL A 63 6.18 -19.33 0.08
CA VAL A 63 6.75 -18.72 1.31
C VAL A 63 6.35 -19.48 2.58
N SER A 64 5.15 -20.04 2.61
CA SER A 64 4.66 -20.86 3.73
C SER A 64 5.54 -22.09 4.01
N HIS A 65 6.03 -22.76 2.98
CA HIS A 65 6.94 -23.91 3.14
C HIS A 65 8.30 -23.48 3.68
N LEU A 66 8.76 -22.29 3.29
CA LEU A 66 9.99 -21.69 3.78
C LEU A 66 9.88 -21.32 5.26
N ALA A 67 8.76 -20.71 5.67
CA ALA A 67 8.49 -20.32 7.04
C ALA A 67 8.38 -21.51 8.02
N ASN A 68 7.85 -22.65 7.55
CA ASN A 68 7.59 -23.82 8.38
C ASN A 68 8.80 -24.73 8.59
N ASN A 69 9.92 -24.49 7.91
CA ASN A 69 11.15 -25.27 8.03
C ASN A 69 12.31 -24.39 8.54
N PRO A 70 12.31 -24.00 9.83
CA PRO A 70 13.29 -23.08 10.39
C PRO A 70 14.64 -23.73 10.70
N GLU A 71 14.95 -24.93 10.18
CA GLU A 71 16.15 -25.66 10.61
C GLU A 71 17.46 -24.96 10.23
N SER A 72 18.05 -24.39 11.28
CA SER A 72 19.40 -23.89 11.50
C SER A 72 19.83 -22.69 10.65
N ASP A 73 19.85 -21.52 11.31
CA ASP A 73 20.86 -20.46 11.10
C ASP A 73 22.29 -20.98 11.42
N SER A 74 22.61 -22.24 11.06
CA SER A 74 24.01 -22.60 10.92
C SER A 74 24.48 -21.78 9.73
N GLU A 75 25.27 -20.75 10.03
CA GLU A 75 26.01 -19.93 9.10
C GLU A 75 26.71 -20.84 8.08
N LEU A 76 26.00 -21.18 7.00
CA LEU A 76 26.65 -21.53 5.75
C LEU A 76 27.27 -20.22 5.32
N ASP A 77 28.60 -20.17 5.40
CA ASP A 77 29.41 -19.05 4.97
C ASP A 77 28.92 -18.60 3.59
N ASP A 78 28.77 -17.29 3.38
CA ASP A 78 28.24 -16.70 2.13
C ASP A 78 29.09 -17.16 0.91
N SER A 79 30.33 -17.61 1.18
CA SER A 79 31.24 -18.26 0.23
C SER A 79 30.72 -19.57 -0.38
N ASP A 80 29.78 -20.28 0.26
CA ASP A 80 29.17 -21.53 -0.25
C ASP A 80 28.08 -21.27 -1.30
N LEU A 81 27.66 -20.01 -1.50
CA LEU A 81 26.65 -19.62 -2.50
C LEU A 81 27.25 -19.20 -3.85
N GLU A 82 28.55 -18.87 -3.89
CA GLU A 82 29.26 -18.46 -5.12
C GLU A 82 29.97 -19.62 -5.85
N SER A 83 29.96 -20.84 -5.30
CA SER A 83 30.49 -22.03 -5.99
C SER A 83 29.46 -22.58 -6.99
N ASP A 84 29.10 -21.77 -7.99
CA ASP A 84 28.35 -22.18 -9.19
C ASP A 84 29.32 -22.47 -10.36
N GLU A 85 30.46 -23.13 -10.09
CA GLU A 85 31.28 -23.77 -11.12
C GLU A 85 31.48 -25.25 -10.77
N ASP A 86 30.86 -26.10 -11.58
CA ASP A 86 31.17 -27.50 -11.87
C ASP A 86 31.14 -28.52 -10.71
N GLU A 87 30.07 -29.33 -10.65
CA GLU A 87 30.16 -30.72 -10.18
C GLU A 87 28.94 -31.53 -10.69
N ASP A 88 28.76 -31.54 -12.02
CA ASP A 88 28.13 -32.66 -12.72
C ASP A 88 29.25 -33.57 -13.27
N GLU A 89 30.05 -34.16 -12.37
CA GLU A 89 30.77 -35.39 -12.69
C GLU A 89 29.93 -36.54 -12.16
N ASP A 90 29.02 -37.01 -13.02
CA ASP A 90 28.50 -38.37 -12.94
C ASP A 90 29.71 -39.31 -13.07
N GLU A 91 30.35 -39.68 -11.96
CA GLU A 91 31.15 -40.89 -11.91
C GLU A 91 30.18 -42.07 -12.06
N GLU A 92 29.91 -42.45 -13.31
CA GLU A 92 29.47 -43.79 -13.66
C GLU A 92 30.56 -44.75 -13.17
N ASP A 93 30.41 -45.25 -11.93
CA ASP A 93 31.16 -46.39 -11.41
C ASP A 93 30.87 -47.58 -12.36
N GLU A 94 31.76 -47.80 -13.34
CA GLU A 94 31.77 -49.01 -14.16
C GLU A 94 31.87 -50.24 -13.25
N ASP A 95 30.84 -51.07 -13.32
CA ASP A 95 30.70 -52.31 -12.58
C ASP A 95 31.87 -53.27 -12.84
N ASP A 96 32.67 -53.55 -11.81
CA ASP A 96 33.48 -54.77 -11.74
C ASP A 96 32.93 -55.67 -10.63
N ASP A 97 31.92 -56.46 -11.02
CA ASP A 97 31.32 -57.52 -10.21
C ASP A 97 32.29 -58.70 -10.06
N GLU A 98 33.05 -58.76 -8.95
CA GLU A 98 33.45 -60.07 -8.43
C GLU A 98 33.47 -60.16 -6.90
N PHE A 99 32.47 -60.90 -6.40
CA PHE A 99 32.48 -61.72 -5.19
C PHE A 99 32.31 -61.05 -3.81
N GLY A 100 31.05 -61.07 -3.35
CA GLY A 100 30.72 -61.54 -1.99
C GLY A 100 30.70 -60.50 -0.87
N GLY A 101 29.50 -60.03 -0.48
CA GLY A 101 29.33 -59.34 0.80
C GLY A 101 27.96 -58.72 1.05
N LEU A 102 27.07 -59.45 1.71
CA LEU A 102 25.72 -59.06 2.16
C LEU A 102 25.68 -57.89 3.20
N ARG A 103 26.65 -56.97 3.23
CA ARG A 103 26.75 -55.89 4.24
C ARG A 103 26.85 -54.45 3.71
N VAL A 104 26.90 -54.22 2.39
CA VAL A 104 27.12 -52.87 1.82
C VAL A 104 25.83 -52.07 1.56
N ARG A 105 24.66 -52.71 1.53
CA ARG A 105 23.37 -52.04 1.23
C ARG A 105 22.94 -50.97 2.26
N GLY A 106 23.38 -51.06 3.52
CA GLY A 106 23.01 -50.10 4.57
C GLY A 106 23.76 -48.76 4.51
N ALA A 107 24.99 -48.75 3.97
CA ALA A 107 25.85 -47.56 3.96
C ALA A 107 25.60 -46.65 2.74
N ARG A 108 25.37 -47.24 1.56
CA ARG A 108 25.00 -46.48 0.33
C ARG A 108 23.69 -45.71 0.49
N THR A 109 22.68 -46.31 1.14
CA THR A 109 21.38 -45.66 1.38
C THR A 109 21.46 -44.48 2.35
N ARG A 110 22.35 -44.53 3.36
CA ARG A 110 22.55 -43.41 4.31
C ARG A 110 23.32 -42.25 3.66
N ARG A 111 24.35 -42.55 2.87
CA ARG A 111 25.17 -41.54 2.19
C ARG A 111 24.36 -40.76 1.14
N GLY A 112 23.45 -41.42 0.42
CA GLY A 112 22.51 -40.76 -0.50
C GLY A 112 21.42 -39.95 0.21
N GLN A 113 21.01 -40.33 1.43
CA GLN A 113 20.08 -39.53 2.23
C GLN A 113 20.75 -38.22 2.71
N ASP A 114 22.01 -38.30 3.14
CA ASP A 114 22.77 -37.13 3.60
C ASP A 114 23.04 -36.11 2.48
N THR A 115 23.26 -36.56 1.24
CA THR A 115 23.47 -35.66 0.08
C THR A 115 22.19 -34.97 -0.35
N VAL A 116 21.06 -35.69 -0.40
CA VAL A 116 19.74 -35.11 -0.68
C VAL A 116 19.34 -34.09 0.37
N ASP A 117 19.58 -34.39 1.66
CA ASP A 117 19.31 -33.46 2.76
C ASP A 117 20.19 -32.20 2.66
N ARG A 118 21.45 -32.32 2.22
CA ARG A 118 22.35 -31.18 2.02
C ARG A 118 21.93 -30.31 0.83
N GLN A 119 21.55 -30.92 -0.29
CA GLN A 119 21.03 -30.20 -1.47
C GLN A 119 19.74 -29.46 -1.13
N GLU A 120 18.83 -30.09 -0.38
CA GLU A 120 17.59 -29.44 0.01
C GLU A 120 17.82 -28.26 0.97
N LYS A 121 18.77 -28.38 1.91
CA LYS A 121 19.19 -27.26 2.78
C LYS A 121 19.75 -26.09 1.97
N ARG A 122 20.64 -26.36 1.00
CA ARG A 122 21.19 -25.32 0.09
C ARG A 122 20.08 -24.62 -0.70
N ARG A 123 19.15 -25.39 -1.28
CA ARG A 123 17.98 -24.86 -2.01
C ARG A 123 17.15 -23.94 -1.12
N ARG A 124 16.84 -24.34 0.11
CA ARG A 124 16.07 -23.53 1.06
C ARG A 124 16.81 -22.27 1.47
N GLN A 125 18.13 -22.33 1.67
CA GLN A 125 18.94 -21.16 1.98
C GLN A 125 18.93 -20.15 0.83
N LYS A 126 19.13 -20.61 -0.42
CA LYS A 126 18.97 -19.75 -1.61
C LYS A 126 17.59 -19.07 -1.64
N GLN A 127 16.52 -19.80 -1.31
CA GLN A 127 15.16 -19.23 -1.21
C GLN A 127 14.98 -18.21 -0.07
N ARG A 128 15.61 -18.41 1.10
CA ARG A 128 15.60 -17.42 2.20
C ARG A 128 16.31 -16.14 1.81
N VAL A 129 17.47 -16.27 1.16
CA VAL A 129 18.21 -15.11 0.63
C VAL A 129 17.36 -14.39 -0.40
N GLU A 130 16.76 -15.10 -1.37
CA GLU A 130 15.85 -14.49 -2.35
C GLU A 130 14.65 -13.79 -1.69
N TYR A 131 14.10 -14.38 -0.62
CA TYR A 131 12.97 -13.81 0.11
C TYR A 131 13.27 -12.41 0.67
N TYR A 132 14.40 -12.27 1.37
CA TYR A 132 14.80 -11.02 2.01
C TYR A 132 15.56 -10.06 1.08
N ALA A 133 16.19 -10.56 0.00
CA ALA A 133 16.95 -9.75 -0.96
C ALA A 133 16.09 -8.76 -1.76
N ARG A 134 14.77 -8.95 -1.81
CA ARG A 134 13.83 -8.06 -2.52
C ARG A 134 13.67 -6.69 -1.88
N GLY A 135 14.21 -6.49 -0.67
CA GLY A 135 14.13 -5.24 0.05
C GLY A 135 12.77 -5.00 0.69
N SER A 136 12.66 -3.88 1.42
CA SER A 136 11.45 -3.52 2.15
C SER A 136 10.46 -2.78 1.27
N TYR A 137 9.18 -3.13 1.39
CA TYR A 137 8.07 -2.48 0.69
C TYR A 137 6.84 -2.44 1.59
N TYR A 138 5.73 -1.89 1.09
CA TYR A 138 4.46 -1.84 1.80
C TYR A 138 3.39 -2.66 1.07
N GLY A 139 2.61 -3.41 1.84
CA GLY A 139 1.40 -4.10 1.45
C GLY A 139 0.16 -3.22 1.57
N ARG A 140 -1.01 -3.88 1.63
CA ARG A 140 -2.32 -3.26 1.75
C ARG A 140 -2.38 -2.41 3.04
N PRO A 141 -2.91 -1.17 2.97
CA PRO A 141 -2.98 -0.30 4.15
C PRO A 141 -3.78 -0.94 5.28
N SER A 142 -3.28 -0.84 6.51
CA SER A 142 -3.94 -1.42 7.69
C SER A 142 -5.37 -0.92 7.91
N GLY A 143 -5.68 0.33 7.55
CA GLY A 143 -7.05 0.85 7.63
C GLY A 143 -8.02 0.12 6.69
N CYS A 144 -7.56 -0.30 5.51
CA CYS A 144 -8.35 -1.10 4.57
C CYS A 144 -8.60 -2.50 5.13
N ILE A 145 -7.56 -3.18 5.63
CA ILE A 145 -7.69 -4.50 6.25
C ILE A 145 -8.70 -4.46 7.41
N MET A 146 -8.61 -3.44 8.27
CA MET A 146 -9.54 -3.25 9.39
C MET A 146 -10.99 -3.05 8.92
N TYR A 147 -11.18 -2.29 7.83
CA TYR A 147 -12.50 -2.11 7.23
C TYR A 147 -13.04 -3.42 6.65
N ASP A 148 -12.20 -4.20 5.96
CA ASP A 148 -12.57 -5.48 5.37
C ASP A 148 -13.05 -6.46 6.47
N ILE A 149 -12.34 -6.51 7.61
CA ILE A 149 -12.78 -7.29 8.78
C ILE A 149 -14.13 -6.78 9.30
N ALA A 150 -14.30 -5.47 9.48
CA ALA A 150 -15.55 -4.90 9.96
C ALA A 150 -16.73 -5.18 9.00
N HIS A 151 -16.47 -5.15 7.70
CA HIS A 151 -17.43 -5.46 6.65
C HIS A 151 -17.84 -6.94 6.69
N GLN A 152 -16.87 -7.87 6.79
CA GLN A 152 -17.15 -9.30 6.95
C GLN A 152 -17.99 -9.60 8.20
N LEU A 153 -17.76 -8.86 9.29
CA LEU A 153 -18.53 -8.96 10.53
C LEU A 153 -19.89 -8.23 10.49
N ARG A 154 -20.25 -7.59 9.36
CA ARG A 154 -21.44 -6.74 9.21
C ARG A 154 -21.55 -5.63 10.26
N ARG A 155 -20.40 -5.09 10.64
CA ARG A 155 -20.23 -3.97 11.58
C ARG A 155 -19.56 -2.77 10.92
N ASN A 156 -19.61 -2.69 9.60
CA ASN A 156 -19.10 -1.56 8.85
C ASN A 156 -19.98 -0.33 9.06
N THR A 157 -19.34 0.83 9.23
CA THR A 157 -19.99 2.13 9.33
C THR A 157 -19.38 3.08 8.31
N ASN A 158 -20.07 4.17 7.96
CA ASN A 158 -19.49 5.22 7.12
C ASN A 158 -18.21 5.80 7.73
N GLU A 159 -18.09 5.84 9.06
CA GLU A 159 -16.85 6.30 9.70
C GLU A 159 -15.68 5.36 9.42
N LEU A 160 -15.87 4.04 9.56
CA LEU A 160 -14.83 3.06 9.24
C LEU A 160 -14.46 3.08 7.75
N LEU A 161 -15.45 3.25 6.87
CA LEU A 161 -15.20 3.41 5.43
C LEU A 161 -14.37 4.66 5.13
N TRP A 162 -14.69 5.77 5.78
CA TRP A 162 -13.93 7.01 5.64
C TRP A 162 -12.48 6.84 6.11
N LEU A 163 -12.27 6.20 7.26
CA LEU A 163 -10.91 5.92 7.76
C LEU A 163 -10.12 5.01 6.81
N SER A 164 -10.79 4.06 6.14
CA SER A 164 -10.19 3.25 5.07
C SER A 164 -9.76 4.11 3.89
N CYS A 165 -10.63 5.00 3.39
CA CYS A 165 -10.28 5.95 2.32
C CYS A 165 -9.06 6.81 2.69
N VAL A 166 -9.03 7.37 3.90
CA VAL A 166 -7.88 8.17 4.38
C VAL A 166 -6.61 7.33 4.47
N SER A 167 -6.69 6.09 4.96
CA SER A 167 -5.54 5.18 5.05
C SER A 167 -4.97 4.82 3.67
N LEU A 168 -5.82 4.62 2.67
CA LEU A 168 -5.40 4.37 1.29
C LEU A 168 -4.72 5.60 0.69
N THR A 169 -5.34 6.77 0.85
CA THR A 169 -4.80 8.03 0.36
C THR A 169 -3.47 8.39 1.03
N ASP A 170 -3.28 8.11 2.32
CA ASP A 170 -2.00 8.26 3.01
C ASP A 170 -0.89 7.42 2.35
N HIS A 171 -1.15 6.14 2.09
CA HIS A 171 -0.14 5.28 1.44
C HIS A 171 0.19 5.76 0.02
N PHE A 172 -0.78 6.29 -0.71
CA PHE A 172 -0.56 6.81 -2.06
C PHE A 172 0.27 8.10 -2.07
N ILE A 173 -0.06 9.07 -1.21
CA ILE A 173 0.66 10.37 -1.16
C ILE A 173 2.11 10.19 -0.70
N HIS A 174 2.36 9.23 0.19
CA HIS A 174 3.70 8.91 0.67
C HIS A 174 4.47 7.94 -0.24
N GLU A 175 3.97 7.67 -1.45
CA GLU A 175 4.62 6.80 -2.44
C GLU A 175 4.91 5.39 -1.87
N ARG A 176 4.07 4.91 -0.95
CA ARG A 176 4.15 3.55 -0.36
C ARG A 176 3.42 2.51 -1.20
N LEU A 177 2.50 2.94 -2.07
CA LEU A 177 1.76 2.09 -3.00
C LEU A 177 2.01 2.51 -4.44
N THR A 178 2.04 1.54 -5.34
CA THR A 178 2.05 1.81 -6.78
C THR A 178 0.69 2.35 -7.24
N HIS A 179 0.66 2.94 -8.42
CA HIS A 179 -0.58 3.49 -8.97
C HIS A 179 -1.63 2.40 -9.24
N GLU A 180 -1.20 1.23 -9.73
CA GLU A 180 -2.07 0.10 -10.03
C GLU A 180 -2.77 -0.41 -8.77
N ARG A 181 -2.00 -0.58 -7.68
CA ARG A 181 -2.53 -1.02 -6.38
C ARG A 181 -3.49 0.00 -5.80
N TYR A 182 -3.16 1.29 -5.91
CA TYR A 182 -4.06 2.35 -5.49
C TYR A 182 -5.40 2.31 -6.25
N GLN A 183 -5.35 2.12 -7.57
CA GLN A 183 -6.56 2.03 -8.40
C GLN A 183 -7.43 0.83 -8.02
N ALA A 184 -6.83 -0.35 -7.82
CA ALA A 184 -7.56 -1.56 -7.45
C ALA A 184 -8.35 -1.38 -6.14
N VAL A 185 -7.67 -0.93 -5.07
CA VAL A 185 -8.33 -0.69 -3.77
C VAL A 185 -9.31 0.47 -3.85
N THR A 186 -9.05 1.48 -4.69
CA THR A 186 -10.01 2.57 -4.93
C THR A 186 -11.31 2.04 -5.52
N MET A 187 -11.25 1.16 -6.51
CA MET A 187 -12.44 0.54 -7.12
C MET A 187 -13.26 -0.25 -6.09
N GLU A 188 -12.60 -1.00 -5.21
CA GLU A 188 -13.28 -1.71 -4.11
C GLU A 188 -14.01 -0.73 -3.18
N LEU A 189 -13.34 0.34 -2.75
CA LEU A 189 -13.95 1.35 -1.87
C LEU A 189 -15.09 2.09 -2.57
N GLU A 190 -15.01 2.38 -3.87
CA GLU A 190 -16.11 2.95 -4.64
C GLU A 190 -17.33 2.03 -4.66
N GLN A 191 -17.13 0.72 -4.86
CA GLN A 191 -18.21 -0.26 -4.79
C GLN A 191 -18.86 -0.26 -3.40
N GLN A 192 -18.06 -0.15 -2.34
CA GLN A 192 -18.57 -0.07 -0.97
C GLN A 192 -19.37 1.21 -0.73
N ILE A 193 -18.87 2.37 -1.17
CA ILE A 193 -19.56 3.66 -1.10
C ILE A 193 -20.93 3.58 -1.79
N ASN A 194 -20.98 2.98 -2.97
CA ASN A 194 -22.20 2.78 -3.75
C ASN A 194 -23.18 1.84 -3.02
N SER A 195 -22.69 0.71 -2.50
CA SER A 195 -23.54 -0.28 -1.82
C SER A 195 -24.21 0.25 -0.54
N LEU A 196 -23.59 1.23 0.13
CA LEU A 196 -24.12 1.90 1.31
C LEU A 196 -25.09 3.05 0.98
N GLY A 197 -25.38 3.29 -0.30
CA GLY A 197 -26.33 4.31 -0.75
C GLY A 197 -25.85 5.75 -0.53
N ASN A 198 -24.54 5.98 -0.34
CA ASN A 198 -24.01 7.32 -0.07
C ASN A 198 -24.31 8.34 -1.18
N LEU A 199 -24.44 7.87 -2.43
CA LEU A 199 -24.75 8.71 -3.59
C LEU A 199 -26.25 8.93 -3.83
N GLU A 200 -27.10 8.10 -3.23
CA GLU A 200 -28.56 8.06 -3.46
C GLU A 200 -29.36 8.83 -2.41
N VAL A 201 -28.70 9.40 -1.40
CA VAL A 201 -29.36 10.15 -0.33
C VAL A 201 -30.04 11.39 -0.89
N VAL A 202 -31.35 11.32 -1.03
CA VAL A 202 -32.20 12.45 -1.41
C VAL A 202 -32.17 13.48 -0.29
N THR A 203 -31.48 14.60 -0.54
CA THR A 203 -31.33 15.69 0.42
C THR A 203 -32.64 16.43 0.69
N THR A 204 -33.71 16.17 -0.04
CA THR A 204 -35.02 16.86 0.08
C THR A 204 -36.16 15.86 0.33
N ALA A 205 -36.70 15.84 1.55
CA ALA A 205 -37.98 15.20 1.84
C ALA A 205 -39.12 16.17 1.54
N THR A 206 -40.17 15.71 0.87
CA THR A 206 -41.42 16.47 0.76
C THR A 206 -42.31 16.08 1.95
N LEU A 207 -42.65 17.05 2.78
CA LEU A 207 -43.65 16.87 3.84
C LEU A 207 -45.05 16.72 3.20
N GLU A 208 -46.01 16.25 3.98
CA GLU A 208 -47.40 16.03 3.56
C GLU A 208 -48.10 17.32 3.08
N ASP A 209 -47.59 18.50 3.46
CA ASP A 209 -48.08 19.81 3.01
C ASP A 209 -47.47 20.30 1.67
N GLY A 210 -46.59 19.49 1.04
CA GLY A 210 -45.87 19.85 -0.18
C GLY A 210 -44.59 20.67 0.06
N THR A 211 -44.24 20.99 1.30
CA THR A 211 -43.00 21.68 1.66
C THR A 211 -41.81 20.73 1.47
N LYS A 212 -40.90 21.12 0.57
CA LYS A 212 -39.60 20.45 0.40
C LYS A 212 -38.68 20.84 1.55
N VAL A 213 -38.55 19.98 2.55
CA VAL A 213 -37.60 20.14 3.66
C VAL A 213 -36.29 19.46 3.28
N HIS A 214 -35.19 20.19 3.41
CA HIS A 214 -33.88 19.56 3.34
C HIS A 214 -33.68 18.67 4.57
N VAL A 215 -33.57 17.36 4.37
CA VAL A 215 -33.24 16.43 5.44
C VAL A 215 -31.81 16.77 5.91
N PRO A 216 -31.56 16.85 7.23
CA PRO A 216 -30.23 17.10 7.77
C PRO A 216 -29.20 16.19 7.10
N GLU A 217 -28.24 16.80 6.42
CA GLU A 217 -27.21 16.09 5.65
C GLU A 217 -26.45 15.12 6.58
N VAL A 218 -26.71 13.83 6.40
CA VAL A 218 -25.99 12.74 7.06
C VAL A 218 -24.57 12.73 6.49
N ASP A 219 -23.59 12.36 7.33
CA ASP A 219 -22.21 12.14 6.91
C ASP A 219 -22.18 11.21 5.69
N ARG A 220 -21.80 11.77 4.54
CA ARG A 220 -21.74 11.05 3.26
C ARG A 220 -20.33 11.07 2.70
N ILE A 221 -19.98 9.98 2.04
CA ILE A 221 -18.70 9.84 1.35
C ILE A 221 -18.99 9.82 -0.15
N THR A 222 -18.25 10.62 -0.90
CA THR A 222 -18.25 10.62 -2.36
C THR A 222 -16.84 10.38 -2.85
N TYR A 223 -16.72 10.05 -4.12
CA TYR A 223 -15.44 9.95 -4.83
C TYR A 223 -15.43 10.94 -5.99
N GLU A 224 -14.29 11.58 -6.19
CA GLU A 224 -14.07 12.55 -7.26
C GLU A 224 -12.60 12.55 -7.66
N GLU A 225 -12.28 13.03 -8.85
CA GLU A 225 -10.89 13.30 -9.18
C GLU A 225 -10.42 14.57 -8.47
N GLU A 226 -9.32 14.46 -7.73
CA GLU A 226 -8.69 15.58 -7.04
C GLU A 226 -7.31 15.85 -7.63
N PRO A 227 -6.89 17.13 -7.69
CA PRO A 227 -5.55 17.45 -8.13
C PRO A 227 -4.54 17.04 -7.04
N ARG A 228 -3.33 16.63 -7.44
CA ARG A 228 -2.16 16.35 -6.59
C ARG A 228 -1.59 17.66 -6.03
N LEU A 229 -2.44 18.43 -5.36
CA LEU A 229 -2.14 19.71 -4.73
C LEU A 229 -2.33 19.59 -3.22
N MET A 230 -1.27 19.89 -2.47
CA MET A 230 -1.27 19.88 -1.01
C MET A 230 -2.15 21.00 -0.47
N LEU A 231 -3.06 20.64 0.44
CA LEU A 231 -3.87 21.57 1.24
C LEU A 231 -4.63 22.62 0.41
N LEU A 232 -5.07 22.27 -0.80
CA LEU A 232 -5.71 23.20 -1.73
C LEU A 232 -6.88 23.95 -1.09
N ARG A 233 -7.70 23.33 -0.22
CA ARG A 233 -8.85 24.01 0.41
C ARG A 233 -8.44 24.98 1.52
N PHE A 234 -7.25 24.79 2.10
CA PHE A 234 -6.74 25.60 3.21
C PHE A 234 -5.76 26.70 2.76
N TRP A 235 -5.12 26.54 1.62
CA TRP A 235 -4.13 27.48 1.09
C TRP A 235 -4.66 28.26 -0.11
N SER A 236 -3.86 29.21 -0.59
CA SER A 236 -4.10 29.78 -1.92
C SER A 236 -3.72 28.77 -3.00
N LEU A 237 -4.28 28.92 -4.20
CA LEU A 237 -3.93 28.05 -5.32
C LEU A 237 -2.43 28.12 -5.64
N PHE A 238 -1.85 29.32 -5.55
CA PHE A 238 -0.43 29.53 -5.79
C PHE A 238 0.44 28.78 -4.77
N GLU A 239 0.15 28.91 -3.48
CA GLU A 239 0.92 28.24 -2.41
C GLU A 239 0.75 26.72 -2.48
N ALA A 240 -0.47 26.23 -2.72
CA ALA A 240 -0.73 24.81 -2.91
C ALA A 240 0.11 24.24 -4.05
N MET A 241 0.14 24.91 -5.22
CA MET A 241 1.00 24.51 -6.34
C MET A 241 2.50 24.60 -6.03
N LEU A 242 2.93 25.66 -5.34
CA LEU A 242 4.34 25.88 -5.03
C LEU A 242 4.93 24.76 -4.18
N HIS A 243 4.15 24.28 -3.20
CA HIS A 243 4.59 23.34 -2.18
C HIS A 243 4.25 21.87 -2.48
N SER A 244 3.48 21.61 -3.52
CA SER A 244 3.16 20.23 -3.90
C SER A 244 4.34 19.57 -4.59
N THR A 245 4.82 18.44 -4.05
CA THR A 245 5.98 17.69 -4.57
C THR A 245 5.90 17.43 -6.08
N TYR A 246 4.73 17.03 -6.57
CA TYR A 246 4.50 16.75 -8.00
C TYR A 246 4.76 18.00 -8.88
N VAL A 247 4.15 19.14 -8.52
CA VAL A 247 4.28 20.38 -9.29
C VAL A 247 5.68 20.97 -9.12
N ALA A 248 6.23 20.95 -7.91
CA ALA A 248 7.52 21.51 -7.58
C ALA A 248 8.64 20.85 -8.38
N THR A 249 8.64 19.51 -8.49
CA THR A 249 9.64 18.74 -9.23
C THR A 249 9.52 18.92 -10.75
N LYS A 250 8.32 18.84 -11.31
CA LYS A 250 8.08 18.98 -12.76
C LYS A 250 8.36 20.40 -13.28
N LEU A 251 7.96 21.43 -12.53
CA LEU A 251 8.14 22.83 -12.94
C LEU A 251 9.40 23.48 -12.37
N LYS A 252 10.14 22.81 -11.48
CA LYS A 252 11.35 23.32 -10.82
C LYS A 252 11.10 24.62 -10.04
N THR A 253 10.05 24.64 -9.22
CA THR A 253 9.54 25.86 -8.53
C THR A 253 10.45 26.42 -7.43
N TRP A 254 11.52 25.71 -7.07
CA TRP A 254 12.61 26.25 -6.24
C TRP A 254 13.43 27.31 -6.99
N SER A 255 13.35 27.36 -8.32
CA SER A 255 14.05 28.32 -9.16
C SER A 255 13.12 29.46 -9.62
N GLU A 256 13.66 30.67 -9.79
CA GLU A 256 12.92 31.81 -10.33
C GLU A 256 12.33 31.54 -11.74
N PRO A 257 13.04 30.89 -12.69
CA PRO A 257 12.44 30.49 -13.96
C PRO A 257 11.27 29.52 -13.80
N GLY A 258 11.36 28.56 -12.89
CA GLY A 258 10.27 27.61 -12.62
C GLY A 258 9.04 28.29 -12.02
N ARG A 259 9.23 29.23 -11.08
CA ARG A 259 8.14 30.06 -10.53
C ARG A 259 7.49 30.92 -11.61
N LYS A 260 8.26 31.51 -12.52
CA LYS A 260 7.72 32.24 -13.67
C LYS A 260 6.91 31.33 -14.58
N ARG A 261 7.41 30.12 -14.88
CA ARG A 261 6.69 29.12 -15.68
C ARG A 261 5.37 28.70 -15.04
N MET A 262 5.34 28.48 -13.72
CA MET A 262 4.10 28.20 -12.98
C MET A 262 3.10 29.37 -13.03
N LYS A 263 3.58 30.61 -12.89
CA LYS A 263 2.73 31.81 -13.07
C LYS A 263 2.16 31.91 -14.48
N LEU A 264 2.96 31.58 -15.51
CA LEU A 264 2.50 31.55 -16.90
C LEU A 264 1.41 30.51 -17.14
N LEU A 265 1.50 29.33 -16.49
CA LEU A 265 0.42 28.34 -16.51
C LEU A 265 -0.89 28.91 -15.93
N LEU A 266 -0.84 29.52 -14.75
CA LEU A 266 -2.00 30.15 -14.11
C LEU A 266 -2.62 31.25 -14.98
N VAL A 267 -1.78 32.10 -15.58
CA VAL A 267 -2.22 33.15 -16.53
C VAL A 267 -2.86 32.52 -17.76
N GLY A 268 -2.26 31.44 -18.29
CA GLY A 268 -2.81 30.69 -19.41
C GLY A 268 -4.22 30.17 -19.13
N MET A 269 -4.44 29.60 -17.95
CA MET A 269 -5.77 29.13 -17.49
C MET A 269 -6.77 30.28 -17.27
N GLY A 270 -6.34 31.54 -17.37
CA GLY A 270 -7.18 32.71 -17.14
C GLY A 270 -7.47 32.96 -15.67
N VAL A 271 -6.62 32.46 -14.76
CA VAL A 271 -6.71 32.75 -13.32
C VAL A 271 -6.04 34.11 -13.06
N PRO A 272 -6.78 35.14 -12.59
CA PRO A 272 -6.18 36.42 -12.23
C PRO A 272 -5.14 36.25 -11.12
N LEU A 273 -4.06 37.04 -11.17
CA LEU A 273 -2.98 36.94 -10.20
C LEU A 273 -3.49 37.12 -8.76
N VAL A 274 -4.36 38.10 -8.52
CA VAL A 274 -4.97 38.37 -7.20
C VAL A 274 -5.74 37.14 -6.69
N GLU A 275 -6.50 36.49 -7.57
CA GLU A 275 -7.26 35.28 -7.24
C GLU A 275 -6.34 34.11 -6.91
N SER A 276 -5.16 34.01 -7.55
CA SER A 276 -4.21 32.93 -7.29
C SER A 276 -3.55 33.00 -5.90
N TYR A 277 -3.40 34.19 -5.31
CA TYR A 277 -2.78 34.39 -4.00
C TYR A 277 -3.78 34.45 -2.84
N GLN A 278 -5.07 34.67 -3.09
CA GLN A 278 -6.06 34.58 -2.02
C GLN A 278 -6.35 33.13 -1.66
N LEU A 279 -6.85 32.92 -0.43
CA LEU A 279 -7.27 31.59 0.02
C LEU A 279 -8.24 30.97 -0.97
N TYR A 280 -8.01 29.71 -1.32
CA TYR A 280 -8.85 28.99 -2.26
C TYR A 280 -10.30 29.03 -1.80
N LEU A 281 -10.59 28.93 -0.50
CA LEU A 281 -11.95 29.06 0.05
C LEU A 281 -12.68 30.34 -0.44
N HIS A 282 -11.97 31.46 -0.55
CA HIS A 282 -12.53 32.76 -0.96
C HIS A 282 -12.44 33.02 -2.48
N MET A 283 -11.74 32.17 -3.23
CA MET A 283 -11.63 32.30 -4.68
C MET A 283 -12.99 32.30 -5.37
N ASN A 284 -13.13 33.10 -6.42
CA ASN A 284 -14.37 33.26 -7.16
C ASN A 284 -14.92 31.90 -7.64
N ARG A 285 -16.20 31.64 -7.38
CA ARG A 285 -16.87 30.37 -7.74
C ARG A 285 -16.79 30.05 -9.24
N LYS A 286 -16.82 31.07 -10.11
CA LYS A 286 -16.71 30.86 -11.56
C LYS A 286 -15.34 30.31 -11.95
N ILE A 287 -14.27 30.77 -11.28
CA ILE A 287 -12.90 30.29 -11.49
C ILE A 287 -12.78 28.86 -10.99
N LYS A 288 -13.23 28.57 -9.76
CA LYS A 288 -13.20 27.21 -9.19
C LYS A 288 -13.86 26.17 -10.10
N ARG A 289 -15.05 26.47 -10.63
CA ARG A 289 -15.78 25.54 -11.51
C ARG A 289 -15.06 25.21 -12.81
N ARG A 290 -14.26 26.14 -13.34
CA ARG A 290 -13.49 25.96 -14.57
C ARG A 290 -12.08 25.42 -14.32
N LEU A 291 -11.61 25.45 -13.08
CA LEU A 291 -10.22 25.17 -12.75
C LEU A 291 -9.78 23.76 -13.15
N LYS A 292 -10.65 22.76 -12.95
CA LYS A 292 -10.38 21.37 -13.36
C LYS A 292 -10.16 21.25 -14.87
N GLU A 293 -11.13 21.72 -15.66
CA GLU A 293 -11.09 21.71 -17.12
C GLU A 293 -9.86 22.47 -17.66
N GLU A 294 -9.54 23.63 -17.10
CA GLU A 294 -8.37 24.41 -17.53
C GLU A 294 -7.05 23.73 -17.19
N PHE A 295 -6.97 23.05 -16.04
CA PHE A 295 -5.80 22.24 -15.71
C PHE A 295 -5.68 21.05 -16.67
N GLU A 296 -6.72 20.28 -16.92
CA GLU A 296 -6.69 19.16 -17.87
C GLU A 296 -6.26 19.61 -19.27
N ARG A 297 -6.73 20.78 -19.71
CA ARG A 297 -6.41 21.35 -21.01
C ARG A 297 -4.96 21.83 -21.13
N ARG A 298 -4.42 22.51 -20.11
CA ARG A 298 -3.12 23.23 -20.22
C ARG A 298 -1.96 22.57 -19.51
N SER A 299 -2.20 21.80 -18.46
CA SER A 299 -1.13 21.14 -17.67
C SER A 299 -0.21 20.23 -18.50
N PRO A 300 -0.70 19.48 -19.50
CA PRO A 300 0.16 18.62 -20.32
C PRO A 300 1.26 19.39 -21.07
N GLU A 301 0.97 20.60 -21.56
CA GLU A 301 1.96 21.47 -22.24
C GLU A 301 3.13 21.86 -21.32
N TYR A 302 2.91 21.78 -20.01
CA TYR A 302 3.89 22.11 -18.98
C TYR A 302 4.57 20.86 -18.39
N GLY A 303 4.23 19.66 -18.89
CA GLY A 303 4.75 18.37 -18.40
C GLY A 303 4.05 17.83 -17.16
N LEU A 304 2.87 18.38 -16.82
CA LEU A 304 2.01 17.95 -15.73
C LEU A 304 0.88 17.06 -16.29
N THR A 305 1.20 15.82 -16.64
CA THR A 305 0.29 14.87 -17.31
C THR A 305 -0.62 14.10 -16.34
N GLU A 306 -0.18 13.92 -15.09
CA GLU A 306 -0.83 13.09 -14.07
C GLU A 306 -1.23 13.92 -12.86
N LEU A 307 -1.71 15.15 -13.12
CA LEU A 307 -2.06 16.09 -12.06
C LEU A 307 -3.27 15.62 -11.26
N PHE A 308 -4.21 14.91 -11.87
CA PHE A 308 -5.41 14.41 -11.20
C PHE A 308 -5.28 12.93 -10.88
N TYR A 309 -5.89 12.54 -9.77
CA TYR A 309 -6.05 11.15 -9.38
C TYR A 309 -7.41 10.97 -8.72
N ARG A 310 -7.93 9.75 -8.78
CA ARG A 310 -9.20 9.39 -8.16
C ARG A 310 -9.05 9.48 -6.64
N SER A 311 -9.90 10.22 -5.94
CA SER A 311 -9.81 10.49 -4.50
C SER A 311 -11.20 10.45 -3.86
N PHE A 312 -11.26 10.64 -2.54
CA PHE A 312 -12.48 10.59 -1.74
C PHE A 312 -12.73 11.90 -1.00
N GLN A 313 -14.00 12.25 -0.86
CA GLN A 313 -14.44 13.41 -0.10
C GLN A 313 -15.53 12.99 0.91
N LYS A 314 -15.40 13.45 2.15
CA LYS A 314 -16.44 13.31 3.17
C LYS A 314 -17.15 14.63 3.37
N PHE A 315 -18.45 14.62 3.19
CA PHE A 315 -19.29 15.70 3.69
C PHE A 315 -19.57 15.45 5.17
N CYS A 316 -19.06 16.31 6.03
CA CYS A 316 -19.47 16.32 7.43
C CYS A 316 -20.66 17.27 7.54
N GLY A 317 -21.72 16.89 8.24
CA GLY A 317 -22.92 17.73 8.40
C GLY A 317 -22.70 19.01 9.21
N PHE A 318 -23.64 19.33 10.09
CA PHE A 318 -23.77 20.60 10.84
C PHE A 318 -22.49 21.18 11.51
N LYS A 319 -21.45 20.40 11.78
CA LYS A 319 -20.21 20.87 12.44
C LYS A 319 -19.28 21.63 11.49
N SER A 320 -19.34 21.37 10.20
CA SER A 320 -18.48 21.95 9.17
C SER A 320 -19.19 21.76 7.84
N ARG A 321 -19.83 22.79 7.27
CA ARG A 321 -20.46 22.71 5.92
C ARG A 321 -19.42 22.63 4.79
N MET A 322 -18.32 21.93 5.02
CA MET A 322 -17.20 21.77 4.12
C MET A 322 -16.94 20.29 3.91
N TRP A 323 -16.65 19.95 2.67
CA TRP A 323 -16.10 18.66 2.32
C TRP A 323 -14.68 18.56 2.88
N THR A 324 -14.36 17.44 3.50
CA THR A 324 -13.01 17.05 3.87
C THR A 324 -12.47 16.14 2.78
N SER A 325 -11.33 16.48 2.18
CA SER A 325 -10.66 15.62 1.20
C SER A 325 -9.82 14.58 1.95
N ALA A 326 -9.76 13.35 1.45
CA ALA A 326 -8.91 12.31 2.03
C ALA A 326 -7.42 12.71 2.01
N ASN A 327 -6.98 13.44 0.97
CA ASN A 327 -5.64 14.00 0.85
C ASN A 327 -5.31 15.01 1.96
N GLU A 328 -6.27 15.88 2.26
CA GLU A 328 -6.07 16.87 3.32
C GLU A 328 -6.14 16.22 4.69
N ALA A 329 -7.04 15.25 4.88
CA ALA A 329 -7.14 14.50 6.11
C ALA A 329 -5.86 13.72 6.42
N SER A 330 -5.24 13.07 5.42
CA SER A 330 -3.96 12.37 5.61
C SER A 330 -2.82 13.34 5.93
N LEU A 331 -2.74 14.49 5.25
CA LEU A 331 -1.72 15.51 5.52
C LEU A 331 -1.89 16.19 6.90
N CYS A 332 -3.12 16.35 7.38
CA CYS A 332 -3.39 16.94 8.69
C CYS A 332 -3.12 16.00 9.86
N GLN A 333 -3.11 14.68 9.66
CA GLN A 333 -2.77 13.70 10.71
C GLN A 333 -1.28 13.67 11.07
N MET A 334 -0.42 14.29 10.25
CA MET A 334 1.03 14.35 10.49
C MET A 334 1.47 15.51 11.42
N ARG A 335 0.54 16.11 12.16
CA ARG A 335 0.79 17.08 13.23
C ARG A 335 -0.04 16.73 14.44
#